data_AF-A0AA88UXG0-F1
#
_entry.id   AF-A0AA88UXG0-F1
#
_cell.length_a   1.000
_cell.length_b   1.000
_cell.length_c   1.000
_cell.angle_alpha   90.00
_cell.angle_beta   90.00
_cell.angle_gamma   90.00
#
_symmetry.space_group_name_H-M   'P 1'
#
loop_
_entity.id
_entity.type
_entity.pdbx_description
1 polymer ?
#
loop_
_entity_poly.entity_id
_entity_poly.type
_entity_poly.pdbx_seq_one_letter_code
_entity_poly.pdbx_strand_id
1 'polypeptide(L)'
;MIWEYLSLTRIYTKPKGMNPDYEDPVILSSKKRTVEDFCTRIHKDMLKQFKYALVWGSSAKHKPQRVGKEHELEDEDVVQIIKKI
;
A
#
# COMPACT_ATOMS: atom_id res chain seq x y z
N MET A 1 -16.88 5.42 17.28
CA MET A 1 -16.64 3.98 17.61
C MET A 1 -15.14 3.71 17.79
N ILE A 2 -14.72 2.60 18.41
CA ILE A 2 -13.30 2.30 18.69
C ILE A 2 -12.42 2.28 17.43
N TRP A 3 -12.95 1.86 16.28
CA TRP A 3 -12.23 1.82 15.01
C TRP A 3 -11.77 3.20 14.53
N GLU A 4 -12.66 4.18 14.58
CA GLU A 4 -12.36 5.57 14.20
C GLU A 4 -11.29 6.17 15.12
N TYR A 5 -11.36 5.86 16.42
CA TYR A 5 -10.36 6.29 17.40
C TYR A 5 -8.96 5.72 17.11
N LEU A 6 -8.87 4.46 16.68
CA LEU A 6 -7.60 3.83 16.34
C LEU A 6 -6.99 4.38 15.04
N SER A 7 -7.81 4.97 14.16
CA SER A 7 -7.38 5.63 12.91
C SER A 7 -6.41 4.74 12.11
N LEU A 8 -6.87 3.52 11.80
CA LEU A 8 -6.13 2.51 11.05
C LEU A 8 -6.46 2.57 9.57
N THR A 9 -5.51 2.14 8.75
CA THR A 9 -5.62 2.12 7.28
C THR A 9 -5.28 0.71 6.79
N ARG A 10 -6.22 0.06 6.12
CA ARG A 10 -6.10 -1.28 5.54
C ARG A 10 -5.61 -1.16 4.12
N ILE A 11 -4.48 -1.78 3.81
CA ILE A 11 -3.93 -1.80 2.45
C ILE A 11 -3.90 -3.23 1.94
N TYR A 12 -4.53 -3.46 0.80
CA TYR A 12 -4.62 -4.78 0.18
C TYR A 12 -3.46 -5.02 -0.77
N THR A 13 -2.79 -6.16 -0.63
CA THR A 13 -1.65 -6.49 -1.47
C THR A 13 -2.12 -7.10 -2.79
N LYS A 14 -1.47 -6.74 -3.90
CA LYS A 14 -1.73 -7.36 -5.20
C LYS A 14 -0.42 -7.81 -5.84
N PRO A 15 -0.04 -9.10 -5.73
CA PRO A 15 1.12 -9.62 -6.43
C PRO A 15 0.95 -9.58 -7.96
N LYS A 16 2.06 -9.49 -8.70
CA LYS A 16 2.03 -9.49 -10.17
C LYS A 16 1.47 -10.83 -10.67
N GLY A 17 0.45 -10.77 -11.52
CA GLY A 17 -0.21 -11.96 -12.07
C GLY A 17 -1.26 -12.60 -11.15
N MET A 18 -1.48 -12.03 -9.96
CA MET A 18 -2.51 -12.47 -9.02
C MET A 18 -3.58 -11.39 -8.82
N ASN A 19 -4.74 -11.82 -8.34
CA ASN A 19 -5.78 -10.93 -7.85
C ASN A 19 -5.36 -10.31 -6.51
N PRO A 20 -5.95 -9.17 -6.11
CA PRO A 20 -5.73 -8.61 -4.79
C PRO A 20 -6.18 -9.59 -3.70
N ASP A 21 -5.43 -9.63 -2.61
CA ASP A 21 -5.81 -10.33 -1.38
C ASP A 21 -6.62 -9.37 -0.49
N TYR A 22 -7.89 -9.70 -0.28
CA TYR A 22 -8.83 -8.94 0.56
C TYR A 22 -9.05 -9.56 1.94
N GLU A 23 -8.50 -10.75 2.20
CA GLU A 23 -8.67 -11.45 3.48
C GLU A 23 -7.62 -10.98 4.50
N ASP A 24 -6.39 -10.72 4.04
CA ASP A 24 -5.25 -10.39 4.92
C ASP A 24 -4.63 -9.01 4.59
N PRO A 25 -5.29 -7.89 4.96
CA PRO A 25 -4.78 -6.55 4.69
C PRO A 25 -3.56 -6.21 5.55
N VAL A 26 -2.65 -5.43 4.97
CA VAL A 26 -1.57 -4.79 5.73
C VAL A 26 -2.15 -3.60 6.47
N ILE A 27 -2.15 -3.66 7.80
CA ILE A 27 -2.63 -2.57 8.65
C ILE A 27 -1.51 -1.55 8.90
N LEU A 28 -1.79 -0.31 8.51
CA LEU A 28 -0.98 0.88 8.78
C LEU A 28 -1.70 1.81 9.77
N SER A 29 -0.93 2.63 10.48
CA SER A 29 -1.48 3.69 11.32
C SER A 29 -1.66 4.96 10.49
N SER A 30 -2.64 5.81 10.82
CA SER A 30 -2.86 7.11 10.15
C SER A 30 -1.61 8.01 10.08
N LYS A 31 -0.69 7.89 11.03
CA LYS A 31 0.57 8.65 11.08
C LYS A 31 1.66 8.14 10.12
N LYS A 32 1.56 6.89 9.66
CA LYS A 32 2.56 6.18 8.85
C LYS A 32 1.86 5.36 7.78
N ARG A 33 1.45 6.04 6.71
CA ARG A 33 0.59 5.51 5.65
C ARG A 33 1.19 5.69 4.25
N THR A 34 2.50 5.87 4.13
CA THR A 34 3.13 5.98 2.81
C THR A 34 3.38 4.61 2.18
N VAL A 35 3.66 4.58 0.87
CA VAL A 35 4.13 3.37 0.18
C VAL A 35 5.43 2.83 0.80
N GLU A 36 6.30 3.71 1.32
CA GLU A 36 7.50 3.34 2.06
C GLU A 36 7.19 2.61 3.38
N ASP A 37 6.24 3.14 4.15
CA ASP A 37 5.77 2.52 5.40
C ASP A 37 5.15 1.14 5.12
N PHE A 38 4.34 1.05 4.07
CA PHE A 38 3.74 -0.19 3.59
C PHE A 38 4.80 -1.25 3.26
N CYS A 39 5.82 -0.89 2.46
CA CYS A 39 6.91 -1.81 2.11
C CYS A 39 7.65 -2.29 3.37
N THR A 40 7.94 -1.36 4.30
CA THR A 40 8.66 -1.66 5.55
C THR A 40 7.84 -2.56 6.48
N ARG A 41 6.51 -2.44 6.47
CA ARG A 41 5.58 -3.26 7.24
C ARG A 41 5.55 -4.71 6.74
N ILE A 42 5.65 -4.92 5.43
CA ILE A 42 5.73 -6.26 4.82
C ILE A 42 7.11 -6.88 5.08
N HIS A 43 8.17 -6.22 4.64
CA HIS A 43 9.54 -6.69 4.84
C HIS A 43 10.56 -5.56 4.65
N LYS A 44 11.52 -5.44 5.57
CA LYS A 44 12.53 -4.34 5.57
C LYS A 44 13.33 -4.23 4.27
N ASP A 45 13.60 -5.34 3.59
CA ASP A 45 14.36 -5.33 2.33
C ASP A 45 13.53 -5.02 1.08
N MET A 46 12.20 -4.96 1.20
CA MET A 46 11.32 -4.70 0.05
C MET A 46 11.58 -3.31 -0.54
N LEU A 47 11.89 -2.33 0.31
CA LEU A 47 12.20 -0.97 -0.11
C LEU A 47 13.51 -0.88 -0.92
N LYS A 48 14.51 -1.73 -0.61
CA LYS A 48 15.78 -1.76 -1.36
C LYS A 48 15.54 -2.13 -2.82
N GLN A 49 14.60 -3.06 -3.04
CA GLN A 49 14.20 -3.54 -4.35
C GLN A 49 13.10 -2.67 -4.99
N PHE A 50 12.56 -1.64 -4.32
CA PHE A 50 11.45 -0.85 -4.83
C PHE A 50 11.80 -0.04 -6.08
N LYS A 51 11.02 -0.16 -7.15
CA LYS A 51 11.11 0.69 -8.36
C LYS A 51 9.97 1.70 -8.42
N TYR A 52 8.74 1.24 -8.21
CA TYR A 52 7.52 2.06 -8.09
C TYR A 52 6.38 1.18 -7.56
N ALA A 53 5.25 1.78 -7.19
CA ALA A 53 4.01 1.07 -6.90
C ALA A 53 2.93 1.41 -7.93
N LEU A 54 2.01 0.47 -8.16
CA LEU A 54 0.72 0.71 -8.81
C LEU A 54 -0.35 0.71 -7.72
N VAL A 55 -1.18 1.75 -7.70
CA VAL A 55 -2.24 1.92 -6.71
C VAL A 55 -3.60 1.95 -7.40
N TRP A 56 -4.56 1.23 -6.83
CA TRP A 56 -5.99 1.32 -7.14
C TRP A 56 -6.73 1.70 -5.86
N GLY A 57 -7.40 2.84 -5.87
CA GLY A 57 -8.20 3.27 -4.73
C GLY A 57 -8.38 4.78 -4.74
N SER A 58 -8.79 5.36 -3.60
CA SER A 58 -9.13 6.78 -3.51
C SER A 58 -7.91 7.70 -3.47
N SER A 59 -6.75 7.20 -3.02
CA SER A 59 -5.51 7.98 -3.03
C SER A 59 -4.95 8.24 -4.44
N ALA A 60 -5.41 7.47 -5.44
CA ALA A 60 -4.99 7.59 -6.83
C ALA A 60 -6.07 8.29 -7.67
N LYS A 61 -5.67 9.31 -8.45
CA LYS A 61 -6.59 10.03 -9.36
C LYS A 61 -7.00 9.18 -10.56
N HIS A 62 -6.13 8.27 -10.98
CA HIS A 62 -6.36 7.34 -12.10
C HIS A 62 -6.10 5.91 -11.64
N LYS A 63 -6.83 4.93 -12.17
CA LYS A 63 -6.71 3.53 -11.73
C LYS A 63 -6.22 2.64 -12.88
N PRO A 64 -5.06 1.95 -12.78
CA PRO A 64 -4.00 2.18 -11.78
C PRO A 64 -3.20 3.46 -12.00
N GLN A 65 -2.72 4.06 -10.92
CA GLN A 65 -1.73 5.14 -10.98
C GLN A 65 -0.36 4.60 -10.56
N ARG A 66 0.68 4.96 -11.32
CA ARG A 66 2.07 4.75 -10.92
C ARG A 66 2.48 5.80 -9.91
N VAL A 67 2.98 5.37 -8.75
CA VAL A 67 3.35 6.25 -7.64
C VAL A 67 4.75 5.94 -7.09
N GLY A 68 5.33 6.94 -6.42
CA GLY A 68 6.60 6.81 -5.71
C GLY A 68 6.43 6.33 -4.26
N LYS A 69 7.55 6.23 -3.54
CA LYS A 69 7.57 5.77 -2.14
C LYS A 69 6.91 6.74 -1.15
N GLU A 70 6.89 8.02 -1.48
CA GLU A 70 6.32 9.10 -0.65
C GLU A 70 4.81 9.28 -0.83
N HIS A 71 4.19 8.52 -1.73
CA HIS A 71 2.75 8.58 -1.95
C HIS A 71 2.00 8.12 -0.70
N GLU A 72 1.09 8.95 -0.21
CA GLU A 72 0.21 8.61 0.91
C GLU A 72 -0.92 7.70 0.43
N LEU A 73 -1.11 6.60 1.15
CA LEU A 73 -2.18 5.64 0.92
C LEU A 73 -3.41 6.00 1.74
N GLU A 74 -4.56 5.57 1.25
CA GLU A 74 -5.85 5.69 1.91
C GLU A 74 -6.42 4.31 2.25
N ASP A 75 -7.42 4.29 3.13
CA ASP A 75 -8.02 3.03 3.59
C ASP A 75 -8.64 2.30 2.39
N GLU A 76 -8.44 0.99 2.35
CA GLU A 76 -8.89 0.09 1.29
C GLU A 76 -8.17 0.25 -0.07
N ASP A 77 -7.07 1.00 -0.15
CA ASP A 77 -6.22 1.00 -1.33
C ASP A 77 -5.66 -0.40 -1.62
N VAL A 78 -5.60 -0.74 -2.90
CA VAL A 78 -4.89 -1.92 -3.41
C VAL A 78 -3.54 -1.50 -3.95
N VAL A 79 -2.48 -2.18 -3.54
CA VAL A 79 -1.09 -1.83 -3.89
C VAL A 79 -0.36 -3.02 -4.51
N GLN A 80 0.26 -2.78 -5.67
CA GLN A 80 1.19 -3.70 -6.31
C GLN A 80 2.59 -3.08 -6.36
N ILE A 81 3.56 -3.69 -5.68
CA ILE A 81 4.96 -3.23 -5.68
C ILE A 81 5.70 -3.80 -6.89
N ILE A 82 6.36 -2.92 -7.64
CA ILE A 82 7.22 -3.30 -8.76
C ILE A 82 8.68 -3.19 -8.33
N LYS A 83 9.43 -4.28 -8.54
CA LYS A 83 10.84 -4.37 -8.17
C LYS A 83 11.77 -3.81 -9.25
N LYS A 84 12.95 -3.33 -8.84
CA LYS A 84 14.09 -3.06 -9.72
C LYS A 84 14.53 -4.42 -10.31
N ILE A 85 14.79 -4.43 -11.62
CA ILE A 85 15.39 -5.58 -12.31
C ILE A 85 16.88 -5.57 -11.96
#